data_AF-A0A8I1T6Y6-F1
#
_entry.id   AF-A0A8I1T6Y6-F1
#
_cell.length_a   1.000
_cell.length_b   1.000
_cell.length_c   1.000
_cell.angle_alpha   90.00
_cell.angle_beta   90.00
_cell.angle_gamma   90.00
#
_symmetry.space_group_name_H-M   'P 1'
#
loop_
_entity.id
_entity.type
_entity.pdbx_description
1 polymer ?
#
loop_
_entity_poly.entity_id
_entity_poly.type
_entity_poly.pdbx_seq_one_letter_code
_entity_poly.pdbx_strand_id
1 'polypeptide(L)'
;MSQIFVGAALAVFVAVWLTALITLLACVVYAIKTVRCARPGIKLWGRDTLWNPANVLLSSDMLTEEGLRYRRKCFISLGIFVVCVGGTLLLAAITGQLR
;
A
#
# COMPACT_ATOMS: atom_id res chain seq x y z
N MET A 1 -9.14 24.01 27.72
CA MET A 1 -8.28 23.96 26.51
C MET A 1 -7.55 22.64 26.36
N SER A 2 -6.80 22.15 27.37
CA SER A 2 -6.04 20.88 27.27
C SER A 2 -6.85 19.66 26.79
N GLN A 3 -8.05 19.42 27.34
CA GLN A 3 -8.86 18.26 26.94
C GLN A 3 -9.36 18.28 25.49
N ILE A 4 -9.59 19.47 24.91
CA ILE A 4 -10.02 19.61 23.51
C ILE A 4 -8.86 19.24 22.58
N PHE A 5 -7.64 19.68 22.89
CA PHE A 5 -6.45 19.32 22.12
C PHE A 5 -6.13 17.83 22.20
N VAL A 6 -6.29 17.22 23.37
CA VAL A 6 -6.12 15.76 23.54
C VAL A 6 -7.16 14.99 22.73
N GLY A 7 -8.44 15.39 22.79
CA GLY A 7 -9.49 14.78 21.99
C GLY A 7 -9.24 14.89 20.48
N ALA A 8 -8.81 16.06 20.02
CA ALA A 8 -8.47 16.28 18.61
C ALA A 8 -7.28 15.42 18.16
N ALA A 9 -6.22 15.34 18.97
CA ALA A 9 -5.05 14.51 18.68
C ALA A 9 -5.42 13.02 18.57
N LEU A 10 -6.28 12.53 19.47
CA LEU A 10 -6.73 11.14 19.46
C LEU A 10 -7.62 10.84 18.24
N ALA A 11 -8.51 11.77 17.87
CA ALA A 11 -9.32 11.64 16.66
C ALA A 11 -8.45 11.57 15.39
N VAL A 12 -7.44 12.43 15.27
CA VAL A 12 -6.47 12.40 14.15
C VAL A 12 -5.71 11.07 14.13
N PHE A 13 -5.24 10.61 15.29
CA PHE A 13 -4.53 9.34 15.41
C PHE A 13 -5.38 8.17 14.90
N VAL A 14 -6.63 8.08 15.36
CA VAL A 14 -7.58 7.04 14.90
C VAL A 14 -7.83 7.15 13.39
N ALA A 15 -8.04 8.36 12.86
CA ALA A 15 -8.26 8.58 11.44
C ALA A 15 -7.06 8.13 10.58
N VAL A 16 -5.83 8.37 11.03
CA VAL A 16 -4.60 7.93 10.36
C VAL A 16 -4.53 6.41 10.31
N TRP A 17 -4.81 5.71 11.42
CA TRP A 17 -4.79 4.25 11.46
C TRP A 17 -5.90 3.61 10.63
N LEU A 18 -7.10 4.17 10.64
CA LEU A 18 -8.18 3.72 9.76
C LEU A 18 -7.81 3.91 8.28
N THR A 19 -7.20 5.03 7.94
CA THR A 19 -6.72 5.30 6.58
C THR A 19 -5.62 4.33 6.17
N ALA A 20 -4.67 4.02 7.07
CA ALA A 20 -3.66 2.99 6.85
C ALA A 20 -4.32 1.62 6.57
N LEU A 21 -5.29 1.21 7.38
CA LEU A 21 -6.00 -0.06 7.18
C LEU A 21 -6.73 -0.11 5.83
N ILE A 22 -7.48 0.94 5.47
CA ILE A 22 -8.22 1.03 4.20
C ILE A 22 -7.26 0.97 3.01
N THR A 23 -6.14 1.71 3.09
CA THR A 23 -5.15 1.76 2.00
C THR A 23 -4.40 0.44 1.85
N LEU A 24 -4.13 -0.27 2.95
CA LEU A 24 -3.57 -1.63 2.91
C LEU A 24 -4.53 -2.59 2.21
N LEU A 25 -5.81 -2.60 2.57
CA LEU A 25 -6.81 -3.43 1.91
C LEU A 25 -6.95 -3.09 0.42
N ALA A 26 -7.00 -1.81 0.08
CA ALA A 26 -7.03 -1.35 -1.31
C ALA A 26 -5.78 -1.79 -2.08
N CYS A 27 -4.59 -1.75 -1.45
CA CYS A 27 -3.35 -2.24 -2.03
C CYS A 27 -3.45 -3.72 -2.39
N VAL A 28 -3.94 -4.56 -1.48
CA VAL A 28 -4.13 -6.01 -1.74
C VAL A 28 -5.11 -6.23 -2.89
N VAL A 29 -6.25 -5.53 -2.90
CA VAL A 29 -7.25 -5.65 -3.97
C VAL A 29 -6.66 -5.25 -5.33
N TYR A 30 -5.94 -4.13 -5.40
CA TYR A 30 -5.32 -3.69 -6.64
C TYR A 30 -4.14 -4.57 -7.05
N ALA A 31 -3.39 -5.15 -6.12
CA ALA A 31 -2.36 -6.13 -6.41
C ALA A 31 -2.96 -7.37 -7.09
N ILE A 32 -4.03 -7.94 -6.52
CA ILE A 32 -4.74 -9.09 -7.10
C ILE A 32 -5.29 -8.75 -8.49
N LYS A 33 -5.93 -7.58 -8.65
CA LYS A 33 -6.43 -7.13 -9.96
C LYS A 33 -5.30 -6.96 -10.98
N THR A 34 -4.15 -6.43 -10.56
CA THR A 34 -2.98 -6.27 -11.43
C THR A 34 -2.47 -7.62 -11.91
N VAL A 35 -2.32 -8.60 -11.01
CA VAL A 35 -1.90 -9.97 -11.36
C VAL A 35 -2.88 -10.65 -12.31
N ARG A 36 -4.19 -10.43 -12.13
CA ARG A 36 -5.23 -10.95 -13.04
C ARG A 36 -5.22 -10.30 -14.43
N CYS A 37 -4.69 -9.08 -14.55
CA CYS A 37 -4.53 -8.35 -15.80
C CYS A 37 -3.14 -8.53 -16.44
N ALA A 38 -2.44 -9.63 -16.12
CA ALA A 38 -1.21 -10.01 -16.82
C ALA A 38 -1.50 -10.26 -18.32
N ARG A 39 -0.53 -9.98 -19.18
CA ARG A 39 -0.67 -10.20 -20.63
C ARG A 39 -0.88 -11.69 -20.93
N PRO A 40 -1.64 -12.02 -21.99
CA PRO A 40 -1.75 -13.38 -22.49
C PRO A 40 -0.37 -13.95 -22.79
N GLY A 41 -0.06 -15.15 -22.27
CA GLY A 41 1.22 -15.82 -22.46
C GLY A 41 2.21 -15.69 -21.29
N ILE A 42 1.98 -14.77 -20.35
CA ILE A 42 2.80 -14.69 -19.12
C ILE A 42 2.40 -15.81 -18.15
N LYS A 43 3.39 -16.63 -17.76
CA LYS A 43 3.20 -17.65 -16.72
C LYS A 43 3.43 -17.04 -15.34
N LEU A 44 2.36 -16.92 -14.53
CA LEU A 44 2.41 -16.35 -13.17
C LEU A 44 3.29 -17.13 -12.19
N TRP A 45 3.46 -18.44 -12.43
CA TRP A 45 4.35 -19.33 -11.67
C TRP A 45 5.45 -19.86 -12.59
N GLY A 46 6.01 -18.97 -13.41
CA GLY A 46 6.99 -19.30 -14.42
C GLY A 46 8.30 -18.57 -14.21
N ARG A 47 9.26 -18.84 -15.10
CA ARG A 47 10.57 -18.18 -15.09
C ARG A 47 10.45 -16.67 -15.25
N ASP A 48 9.50 -16.21 -16.06
CA ASP A 48 9.28 -14.78 -16.34
C ASP A 48 8.96 -13.99 -15.07
N THR A 49 8.25 -14.61 -14.13
CA THR A 49 7.85 -14.02 -12.84
C THR A 49 8.76 -14.45 -11.70
N LEU A 50 9.88 -15.14 -11.97
CA LEU A 50 10.76 -15.78 -10.98
C LEU A 50 9.96 -16.61 -9.96
N TRP A 51 8.95 -17.34 -10.44
CA TRP A 51 8.07 -18.19 -9.62
C TRP A 51 7.30 -17.45 -8.52
N ASN A 52 7.17 -16.12 -8.61
CA ASN A 52 6.38 -15.30 -7.71
C ASN A 52 5.42 -14.40 -8.51
N PRO A 53 4.09 -14.65 -8.46
CA PRO A 53 3.10 -13.82 -9.16
C PRO A 53 3.15 -12.33 -8.80
N ALA A 54 3.62 -11.98 -7.60
CA ALA A 54 3.77 -10.59 -7.19
C ALA A 54 4.84 -9.85 -8.01
N ASN A 55 5.81 -10.54 -8.61
CA ASN A 55 6.83 -9.90 -9.44
C ASN A 55 6.27 -9.29 -10.72
N VAL A 56 5.06 -9.68 -11.14
CA VAL A 56 4.32 -9.00 -12.22
C VAL A 56 4.09 -7.52 -11.89
N LEU A 57 3.99 -7.15 -10.62
CA LEU A 57 3.86 -5.74 -10.20
C LEU A 57 5.14 -4.93 -10.49
N LEU A 58 6.29 -5.58 -10.67
CA LEU A 58 7.57 -4.92 -10.86
C LEU A 58 7.93 -4.74 -12.35
N SER A 59 7.35 -5.55 -13.25
CA SER A 59 7.57 -5.43 -14.69
C SER A 59 6.38 -4.79 -15.40
N SER A 60 6.61 -3.70 -16.15
CA SER A 60 5.57 -3.08 -16.99
C SER A 60 5.19 -3.95 -18.18
N ASP A 61 6.15 -4.70 -18.71
CA ASP A 61 6.01 -5.40 -19.99
C ASP A 61 5.11 -6.64 -19.87
N MET A 62 4.96 -7.15 -18.63
CA MET A 62 4.10 -8.28 -18.30
C MET A 62 2.62 -7.89 -18.15
N LEU A 63 2.30 -6.60 -18.14
CA LEU A 63 0.96 -6.09 -17.86
C LEU A 63 0.27 -5.54 -19.12
N THR A 64 -1.05 -5.70 -19.15
CA THR A 64 -1.90 -4.97 -20.09
C THR A 64 -2.01 -3.50 -19.67
N GLU A 65 -2.55 -2.64 -20.54
CA GLU A 65 -2.81 -1.24 -20.18
C GLU A 65 -3.72 -1.10 -18.95
N GLU A 66 -4.72 -1.98 -18.81
CA GLU A 66 -5.58 -2.01 -17.63
C GLU A 66 -4.80 -2.44 -16.39
N GLY A 67 -3.94 -3.46 -16.52
CA GLY A 67 -3.03 -3.91 -15.46
C GLY A 67 -2.11 -2.79 -14.96
N LEU A 68 -1.59 -1.95 -15.86
CA LEU A 68 -0.78 -0.78 -15.50
C LEU A 68 -1.57 0.26 -14.70
N ARG A 69 -2.87 0.44 -14.99
CA ARG A 69 -3.74 1.34 -14.21
C ARG A 69 -3.95 0.81 -12.79
N TYR A 70 -4.20 -0.48 -12.62
CA TYR A 70 -4.31 -1.08 -11.28
C TYR A 70 -2.98 -1.06 -10.53
N ARG A 71 -1.86 -1.31 -11.21
CA ARG A 71 -0.52 -1.20 -10.63
C ARG A 71 -0.26 0.19 -10.06
N ARG A 72 -0.59 1.24 -10.82
CA ARG A 72 -0.45 2.62 -10.35
C ARG A 72 -1.28 2.87 -9.10
N LYS A 73 -2.55 2.45 -9.09
CA LYS A 73 -3.43 2.56 -7.90
C LYS A 73 -2.87 1.77 -6.71
N CYS A 74 -2.34 0.57 -6.95
CA CYS A 74 -1.68 -0.25 -5.94
C CYS A 74 -0.51 0.49 -5.30
N PHE A 75 0.41 1.05 -6.10
CA PHE A 75 1.55 1.80 -5.57
C PHE A 75 1.17 3.10 -4.87
N ILE A 76 0.13 3.80 -5.35
CA ILE A 76 -0.42 4.97 -4.65
C ILE A 76 -0.96 4.54 -3.27
N SER A 77 -1.78 3.50 -3.20
CA SER A 77 -2.30 2.98 -1.93
C SER A 77 -1.18 2.54 -1.00
N LEU A 78 -0.16 1.85 -1.51
CA LEU A 78 1.03 1.46 -0.75
C LEU A 78 1.78 2.68 -0.23
N GLY A 79 1.97 3.72 -1.06
CA GLY A 79 2.61 4.97 -0.66
C GLY A 79 1.87 5.67 0.47
N ILE A 80 0.54 5.76 0.40
CA ILE A 80 -0.28 6.35 1.47
C ILE A 80 -0.15 5.53 2.75
N PHE A 81 -0.22 4.20 2.67
CA PHE A 81 0.00 3.32 3.82
C PHE A 81 1.35 3.56 4.49
N VAL A 82 2.43 3.61 3.70
CA VAL A 82 3.79 3.87 4.19
C VAL A 82 3.88 5.25 4.84
N VAL A 83 3.22 6.27 4.29
CA VAL A 83 3.19 7.62 4.92
C VAL A 83 2.44 7.59 6.25
N CYS A 84 1.29 6.92 6.34
CA CYS A 84 0.53 6.83 7.59
C CYS A 84 1.29 6.06 8.68
N VAL A 85 1.81 4.87 8.36
CA VAL A 85 2.52 4.03 9.33
C VAL A 85 3.93 4.55 9.59
N GLY A 86 4.69 4.83 8.54
CA GLY A 86 6.04 5.37 8.66
C GLY A 86 6.06 6.74 9.33
N GLY A 87 5.10 7.62 9.03
CA GLY A 87 4.99 8.92 9.68
C GLY A 87 4.65 8.82 11.17
N THR A 88 3.75 7.92 11.55
CA THR A 88 3.43 7.69 12.99
C THR A 88 4.59 7.06 13.75
N LEU A 89 5.29 6.09 13.16
CA LEU A 89 6.49 5.49 13.75
C LEU A 89 7.65 6.49 13.87
N LEU A 90 7.87 7.31 12.84
CA LEU A 90 8.89 8.36 12.87
C LEU A 90 8.59 9.39 13.96
N LEU A 91 7.34 9.80 14.10
CA LEU A 91 6.92 10.71 15.18
C LEU A 91 7.18 10.09 16.56
N ALA A 92 6.85 8.81 16.75
CA ALA A 92 7.12 8.08 17.99
C ALA A 92 8.63 7.96 18.27
N ALA A 93 9.45 7.75 17.24
CA ALA A 93 10.91 7.70 17.37
C ALA A 93 11.49 9.06 17.79
N ILE A 94 11.07 10.15 17.13
CA ILE A 94 11.55 11.51 17.43
C ILE A 94 11.11 11.96 18.83
N THR A 95 9.95 11.51 19.30
CA THR A 95 9.43 11.83 20.64
C THR A 95 9.95 10.90 21.74
N GLY A 96 10.83 9.94 21.41
CA GLY A 96 11.41 9.00 22.38
C GLY A 96 10.41 7.97 22.94
N GLN A 97 9.26 7.80 22.29
CA GLN A 97 8.22 6.84 22.65
C GLN A 97 8.43 5.47 21.97
N LEU A 98 9.30 5.38 20.96
CA LEU A 98 9.75 4.12 20.37
C LEU A 98 10.90 3.57 21.25
N ARG A 99 10.61 2.58 22.09
CA ARG A 99 11.61 1.84 22.87
C ARG A 99 11.79 0.44 22.32
#